data_AF-A0A166LXL1-F1
#
_entry.id   AF-A0A166LXL1-F1
#
_cell.length_a   1.000
_cell.length_b   1.000
_cell.length_c   1.000
_cell.angle_alpha   90.00
_cell.angle_beta   90.00
_cell.angle_gamma   90.00
#
_symmetry.space_group_name_H-M   'P 1'
#
loop_
_entity.id
_entity.type
_entity.pdbx_description
1 polymer ?
#
loop_
_entity_poly.entity_id
_entity_poly.type
_entity_poly.pdbx_seq_one_letter_code
_entity_poly.pdbx_strand_id
1 'polypeptide(L)'
;KAQLDAELAAVTRAFSRRRGELVQFARLHERLLASERRLPLEILARIFLHCFHGQKYHHMSVSVRAFLCAVCRTWRDIAISTPLLWTSFSLVVRPGDTRDIVDMSATWLPRAGKLPMYVEVRNMGATIPRALVDVLSLHSANWQDVDLALWPIELMKLGDASSDSAWQLPMLRTLDLHALVSTEQDVSIGVFATAPQLRSIRLKNLGPLEVTLPWAQLTACHSCGRSMPEALDLLAACPRLLEYDLEMFHADVSTRGVYCSPELHTLRIGVRALTVVILDHVLLPSLRNLRVAWTGSVQDWTLSLYLVPLITRSACSLQKLELSFAMDSISDNDLIDCLRAVPTVVDLTLH
;
A
#
# COMPACT_ATOMS: atom_id res chain seq x y z
N LYS A 1 -73.94 21.59 4.25
CA LYS A 1 -72.95 22.71 4.27
C LYS A 1 -72.44 22.96 5.68
N ALA A 2 -73.29 23.36 6.64
CA ALA A 2 -72.89 23.58 8.04
C ALA A 2 -72.17 22.40 8.73
N GLN A 3 -72.58 21.15 8.45
CA GLN A 3 -71.95 19.97 9.03
C GLN A 3 -70.55 19.69 8.44
N LEU A 4 -70.36 19.98 7.15
CA LEU A 4 -69.07 19.83 6.47
C LEU A 4 -68.08 20.90 6.94
N ASP A 5 -68.56 22.13 7.17
CA ASP A 5 -67.75 23.24 7.69
C ASP A 5 -67.32 22.98 9.15
N ALA A 6 -68.18 22.35 9.95
CA ALA A 6 -67.87 21.97 11.34
C ALA A 6 -66.81 20.85 11.41
N GLU A 7 -66.89 19.84 10.54
CA GLU A 7 -65.89 18.78 10.45
C GLU A 7 -64.54 19.31 9.97
N LEU A 8 -64.52 20.20 8.97
CA LEU A 8 -63.29 20.82 8.48
C LEU A 8 -62.63 21.65 9.61
N ALA A 9 -63.39 22.44 10.36
CA ALA A 9 -62.88 23.21 11.49
C ALA A 9 -62.38 22.34 12.66
N ALA A 10 -62.96 21.16 12.87
CA ALA A 10 -62.47 20.20 13.86
C ALA A 10 -61.13 19.59 13.43
N VAL A 11 -61.03 19.20 12.16
CA VAL A 11 -59.81 18.64 11.56
C VAL A 11 -58.66 19.65 11.56
N THR A 12 -58.90 20.92 11.18
CA THR A 12 -57.87 21.97 11.22
C THR A 12 -57.38 22.26 12.64
N ARG A 13 -58.26 22.20 13.65
CA ARG A 13 -57.88 22.35 15.06
C ARG A 13 -57.03 21.19 15.56
N ALA A 14 -57.38 19.96 15.17
CA ALA A 14 -56.60 18.77 15.51
C ALA A 14 -55.19 18.83 14.90
N PHE A 15 -55.07 19.21 13.62
CA PHE A 15 -53.77 19.40 12.96
C PHE A 15 -52.96 20.52 13.61
N SER A 16 -53.58 21.64 13.96
CA SER A 16 -52.89 22.76 14.60
C SER A 16 -52.36 22.40 15.99
N ARG A 17 -53.13 21.63 16.77
CA ARG A 17 -52.71 21.13 18.08
C ARG A 17 -51.53 20.16 17.97
N ARG A 18 -51.64 19.18 17.05
CA ARG A 18 -50.56 18.21 16.82
C ARG A 18 -49.28 18.87 16.32
N ARG A 19 -49.40 19.90 15.48
CA ARG A 19 -48.27 20.71 15.03
C ARG A 19 -47.63 21.48 16.19
N GLY A 20 -48.43 22.05 17.09
CA GLY A 20 -47.94 22.72 18.30
C GLY A 20 -47.15 21.78 19.22
N GLU A 21 -47.69 20.58 19.48
CA GLU A 21 -47.04 19.54 20.28
C GLU A 21 -45.69 19.11 19.68
N LEU A 22 -45.63 18.89 18.36
CA LEU A 22 -44.40 18.50 17.65
C LEU A 22 -43.35 19.61 17.67
N VAL A 23 -43.75 20.88 17.52
CA VAL A 23 -42.83 22.03 17.59
C VAL A 23 -42.26 22.18 19.01
N GLN A 24 -43.08 21.97 20.04
CA GLN A 24 -42.63 22.06 21.43
C GLN A 24 -41.70 20.89 21.80
N PHE A 25 -42.01 19.68 21.33
CA PHE A 25 -41.15 18.51 21.45
C PHE A 25 -39.78 18.74 20.78
N ALA A 26 -39.76 19.27 19.55
CA ALA A 26 -38.53 19.59 18.84
C ALA A 26 -37.66 20.61 19.61
N ARG A 27 -38.25 21.69 20.14
CA ARG A 27 -37.54 22.69 20.94
C ARG A 27 -36.96 22.16 22.25
N LEU A 28 -37.66 21.25 22.92
CA LEU A 28 -37.18 20.59 24.14
C LEU A 28 -35.99 19.67 23.84
N HIS A 29 -36.04 18.93 22.73
CA HIS A 29 -34.95 18.06 22.30
C HIS A 29 -33.75 18.87 21.77
N GLU A 30 -33.97 20.03 21.14
CA GLU A 30 -32.92 20.99 20.78
C GLU A 30 -32.08 21.44 21.98
N ARG A 31 -32.72 21.61 23.15
CA ARG A 31 -32.04 21.98 24.41
C ARG A 31 -31.23 20.83 25.01
N LEU A 32 -31.70 19.59 24.85
CA LEU A 32 -30.96 18.39 25.29
C LEU A 32 -29.72 18.15 24.41
N LEU A 33 -29.87 18.34 23.10
CA LEU A 33 -28.78 18.30 22.11
C LEU A 33 -27.81 19.49 22.22
N ALA A 34 -28.20 20.58 22.91
CA ALA A 34 -27.31 21.72 23.14
C ALA A 34 -26.14 21.40 24.11
N SER A 35 -26.25 20.33 24.92
CA SER A 35 -25.15 19.88 25.79
C SER A 35 -24.00 19.24 25.01
N GLU A 36 -24.28 18.59 23.87
CA GLU A 36 -23.30 18.03 22.93
C GLU A 36 -22.54 19.12 22.16
N ARG A 37 -23.06 20.35 22.11
CA ARG A 37 -22.38 21.52 21.49
C ARG A 37 -21.24 22.12 22.33
N ARG A 38 -20.88 21.49 23.45
CA ARG A 38 -19.80 21.97 24.35
C ARG A 38 -18.55 21.09 24.36
N LEU A 39 -18.38 20.17 23.41
CA LEU A 39 -17.07 19.57 23.23
C LEU A 39 -16.09 20.64 22.71
N PRO A 40 -14.95 20.86 23.38
CA PRO A 40 -13.89 21.70 22.84
C PRO A 40 -13.48 21.22 21.45
N LEU A 41 -13.11 22.16 20.57
CA LEU A 41 -12.77 21.86 19.17
C LEU A 41 -11.62 20.86 19.08
N GLU A 42 -10.68 20.90 20.03
CA GLU A 42 -9.55 20.01 20.15
C GLU A 42 -9.98 18.57 20.45
N ILE A 43 -11.03 18.40 21.26
CA ILE A 43 -11.57 17.07 21.58
C ILE A 43 -12.33 16.52 20.38
N LEU A 44 -13.10 17.36 19.66
CA LEU A 44 -13.72 16.95 18.40
C LEU A 44 -12.69 16.57 17.34
N ALA A 45 -11.60 17.33 17.19
CA ALA A 45 -10.50 16.99 16.30
C ALA A 45 -9.87 15.65 16.67
N ARG A 46 -9.66 15.38 17.97
CA ARG A 46 -9.18 14.07 18.45
C ARG A 46 -10.17 12.94 18.17
N ILE A 47 -11.47 13.16 18.36
CA ILE A 47 -12.51 12.19 18.01
C ILE A 47 -12.46 11.90 16.51
N PHE A 48 -12.34 12.93 15.67
CA PHE A 48 -12.22 12.73 14.23
C PHE A 48 -11.00 11.89 13.90
N LEU A 49 -9.84 12.17 14.48
CA LEU A 49 -8.64 11.35 14.30
C LEU A 49 -8.87 9.90 14.76
N HIS A 50 -9.61 9.68 15.84
CA HIS A 50 -9.98 8.33 16.30
C HIS A 50 -10.91 7.58 15.35
N CYS A 51 -11.72 8.28 14.56
CA CYS A 51 -12.46 7.64 13.46
C CYS A 51 -11.52 7.04 12.39
N PHE A 52 -10.24 7.42 12.38
CA PHE A 52 -9.20 6.89 11.47
C PHE A 52 -8.13 6.04 12.18
N HIS A 53 -8.09 5.98 13.52
CA HIS A 53 -7.08 5.22 14.26
C HIS A 53 -7.33 3.70 14.18
N GLY A 54 -6.28 2.93 13.90
CA GLY A 54 -6.29 1.46 13.88
C GLY A 54 -6.22 0.82 12.48
N GLN A 55 -6.34 1.61 11.42
CA GLN A 55 -6.31 1.12 10.04
C GLN A 55 -5.10 1.74 9.34
N LYS A 56 -3.95 1.06 9.42
CA LYS A 56 -2.66 1.64 9.00
C LYS A 56 -2.70 2.19 7.57
N TYR A 57 -3.39 1.55 6.60
CA TYR A 57 -3.36 1.99 5.20
C TYR A 57 -4.56 1.56 4.31
N HIS A 58 -5.81 1.45 4.82
CA HIS A 58 -6.94 0.97 3.97
C HIS A 58 -8.00 2.02 3.61
N HIS A 59 -8.22 2.15 2.29
CA HIS A 59 -9.38 2.49 1.43
C HIS A 59 -10.64 3.24 1.91
N MET A 60 -10.80 3.57 3.19
CA MET A 60 -11.98 4.29 3.70
C MET A 60 -11.90 5.82 3.53
N SER A 61 -10.91 6.31 2.78
CA SER A 61 -10.37 7.65 3.03
C SER A 61 -11.16 8.81 2.42
N VAL A 62 -11.94 8.61 1.35
CA VAL A 62 -12.75 9.71 0.78
C VAL A 62 -14.06 9.90 1.53
N SER A 63 -14.80 8.81 1.74
CA SER A 63 -16.17 8.86 2.28
C SER A 63 -16.22 9.46 3.69
N VAL A 64 -15.32 9.07 4.59
CA VAL A 64 -15.36 9.53 5.99
C VAL A 64 -15.00 11.00 6.11
N ARG A 65 -13.98 11.49 5.39
CA ARG A 65 -13.61 12.91 5.40
C ARG A 65 -14.69 13.80 4.79
N ALA A 66 -15.24 13.37 3.64
CA ALA A 66 -16.37 14.05 3.02
C ALA A 66 -17.57 14.09 3.97
N PHE A 67 -17.85 12.98 4.67
CA PHE A 67 -18.89 12.89 5.68
C PHE A 67 -18.68 13.88 6.82
N LEU A 68 -17.49 13.92 7.43
CA LEU A 68 -17.16 14.89 8.49
C LEU A 68 -17.37 16.33 8.01
N CYS A 69 -16.99 16.63 6.77
CA CYS A 69 -17.20 17.93 6.15
C CYS A 69 -18.68 18.22 5.79
N ALA A 70 -19.56 17.21 5.78
CA ALA A 70 -20.96 17.37 5.40
C ALA A 70 -21.91 17.55 6.61
N VAL A 71 -21.50 17.18 7.83
CA VAL A 71 -22.37 17.21 9.02
C VAL A 71 -22.85 18.61 9.38
N CYS A 72 -21.93 19.54 9.67
CA CYS A 72 -22.24 20.94 9.97
C CYS A 72 -21.04 21.84 9.68
N ARG A 73 -21.23 23.17 9.72
CA ARG A 73 -20.15 24.14 9.46
C ARG A 73 -18.98 23.96 10.42
N THR A 74 -19.24 23.83 11.71
CA THR A 74 -18.20 23.64 12.73
C THR A 74 -17.38 22.37 12.50
N TRP A 75 -18.01 21.25 12.14
CA TRP A 75 -17.31 20.01 11.84
C TRP A 75 -16.44 20.12 10.60
N ARG A 76 -16.97 20.79 9.56
CA ARG A 76 -16.21 21.11 8.35
C ARG A 76 -14.98 21.96 8.67
N ASP A 77 -15.14 23.02 9.46
CA ASP A 77 -14.04 23.92 9.80
C ASP A 77 -12.95 23.18 10.59
N ILE A 78 -13.34 22.39 11.60
CA ILE A 78 -12.40 21.54 12.36
C ILE A 78 -11.70 20.53 11.45
N ALA A 79 -12.46 19.84 10.59
CA ALA A 79 -11.89 18.82 9.71
C ALA A 79 -10.88 19.44 8.73
N ILE A 80 -11.19 20.59 8.13
CA ILE A 80 -10.30 21.32 7.22
C ILE A 80 -9.07 21.84 7.97
N SER A 81 -9.24 22.36 9.19
CA SER A 81 -8.16 22.93 10.00
C SER A 81 -7.30 21.89 10.74
N THR A 82 -7.53 20.59 10.52
CA THR A 82 -6.79 19.50 11.17
C THR A 82 -5.97 18.73 10.11
N PRO A 83 -4.72 19.13 9.83
CA PRO A 83 -3.92 18.56 8.73
C PRO A 83 -3.71 17.04 8.83
N LEU A 84 -3.61 16.50 10.04
CA LEU A 84 -3.46 15.06 10.29
C LEU A 84 -4.60 14.20 9.71
N LEU A 85 -5.80 14.75 9.50
CA LEU A 85 -6.89 14.02 8.84
C LEU A 85 -6.60 13.77 7.35
N TRP A 86 -5.75 14.59 6.75
CA TRP A 86 -5.49 14.63 5.31
C TRP A 86 -4.15 13.97 4.93
N THR A 87 -3.41 13.39 5.88
CA THR A 87 -2.11 12.74 5.62
C THR A 87 -2.22 11.38 4.91
N SER A 88 -3.44 10.87 4.69
CA SER A 88 -3.68 9.66 3.90
C SER A 88 -4.61 9.99 2.74
N PHE A 89 -4.09 9.94 1.53
CA PHE A 89 -4.82 10.20 0.29
C PHE A 89 -4.94 8.88 -0.48
N SER A 90 -6.16 8.50 -0.85
CA SER A 90 -6.41 7.33 -1.72
C SER A 90 -7.37 7.74 -2.81
N LEU A 91 -6.98 7.46 -4.05
CA LEU A 91 -7.72 7.78 -5.25
C LEU A 91 -7.91 6.51 -6.08
N VAL A 92 -9.15 6.25 -6.49
CA VAL A 92 -9.47 5.21 -7.46
C VAL A 92 -9.97 5.89 -8.72
N VAL A 93 -9.22 5.74 -9.82
CA VAL A 93 -9.55 6.33 -11.12
C VAL A 93 -10.42 5.35 -11.89
N ARG A 94 -11.69 5.70 -12.14
CA ARG A 94 -12.62 4.92 -12.95
C ARG A 94 -13.02 5.65 -14.24
N PRO A 95 -13.51 4.93 -15.26
CA PRO A 95 -13.98 5.55 -16.48
C PRO A 95 -15.11 6.54 -16.18
N GLY A 96 -14.95 7.79 -16.62
CA GLY A 96 -15.95 8.86 -16.44
C GLY A 96 -15.68 9.83 -15.28
N ASP A 97 -14.73 9.55 -14.39
CA ASP A 97 -14.49 10.34 -13.16
C ASP A 97 -13.63 11.61 -13.37
N THR A 98 -13.40 12.03 -14.61
CA THR A 98 -12.26 12.87 -15.02
C THR A 98 -12.12 14.20 -14.27
N ARG A 99 -13.22 14.95 -14.11
CA ARG A 99 -13.18 16.28 -13.49
C ARG A 99 -13.18 16.20 -11.97
N ASP A 100 -14.00 15.32 -11.42
CA ASP A 100 -14.21 15.19 -9.97
C ASP A 100 -12.93 14.78 -9.24
N ILE A 101 -12.13 13.89 -9.84
CA ILE A 101 -10.87 13.43 -9.23
C ILE A 101 -9.80 14.51 -9.20
N VAL A 102 -9.75 15.38 -10.22
CA VAL A 102 -8.77 16.49 -10.29
C VAL A 102 -9.12 17.53 -9.24
N ASP A 103 -10.38 17.97 -9.21
CA ASP A 103 -10.87 18.99 -8.26
C ASP A 103 -10.74 18.50 -6.81
N MET A 104 -11.06 17.22 -6.56
CA MET A 104 -10.85 16.60 -5.25
C MET A 104 -9.36 16.58 -4.86
N SER A 105 -8.48 16.13 -5.75
CA SER A 105 -7.03 16.05 -5.48
C SER A 105 -6.46 17.43 -5.16
N ALA A 106 -6.80 18.43 -5.97
CA ALA A 106 -6.37 19.83 -5.80
C ALA A 106 -6.91 20.44 -4.50
N THR A 107 -8.07 19.99 -4.02
CA THR A 107 -8.66 20.47 -2.77
C THR A 107 -8.07 19.77 -1.54
N TRP A 108 -7.68 18.50 -1.66
CA TRP A 108 -7.38 17.63 -0.51
C TRP A 108 -5.90 17.55 -0.19
N LEU A 109 -5.04 17.40 -1.21
CA LEU A 109 -3.59 17.29 -1.02
C LEU A 109 -3.01 18.48 -0.25
N PRO A 110 -3.39 19.75 -0.51
CA PRO A 110 -2.83 20.88 0.24
C PRO A 110 -3.17 20.87 1.74
N ARG A 111 -4.25 20.19 2.15
CA ARG A 111 -4.75 20.24 3.54
C ARG A 111 -3.84 19.50 4.53
N ALA A 112 -3.01 18.57 4.05
CA ALA A 112 -2.00 17.93 4.89
C ALA A 112 -0.84 18.88 5.26
N GLY A 113 -0.73 20.03 4.58
CA GLY A 113 0.33 20.99 4.80
C GLY A 113 1.71 20.39 4.49
N LYS A 114 2.59 20.36 5.51
CA LYS A 114 3.95 19.80 5.41
C LYS A 114 4.10 18.44 6.09
N LEU A 115 3.00 17.86 6.56
CA LEU A 115 3.06 16.58 7.26
C LEU A 115 3.38 15.45 6.27
N PRO A 116 4.13 14.42 6.69
CA PRO A 116 4.36 13.25 5.87
C PRO A 116 3.05 12.57 5.44
N MET A 117 2.97 12.18 4.16
CA MET A 117 1.75 11.62 3.58
C MET A 117 1.92 10.20 3.05
N TYR A 118 0.84 9.42 3.21
CA TYR A 118 0.57 8.23 2.41
C TYR A 118 -0.29 8.60 1.21
N VAL A 119 0.12 8.18 0.02
CA VAL A 119 -0.59 8.43 -1.24
C VAL A 119 -0.80 7.14 -1.98
N GLU A 120 -2.06 6.81 -2.26
CA GLU A 120 -2.47 5.65 -3.02
C GLU A 120 -3.23 6.08 -4.28
N VAL A 121 -2.84 5.57 -5.43
CA VAL A 121 -3.58 5.74 -6.68
C VAL A 121 -3.78 4.39 -7.34
N ARG A 122 -5.04 3.98 -7.49
CA ARG A 122 -5.44 2.74 -8.16
C ARG A 122 -6.22 3.04 -9.42
N ASN A 123 -5.89 2.36 -10.52
CA ASN A 123 -6.57 2.53 -11.79
C ASN A 123 -7.49 1.34 -12.09
N MET A 124 -8.75 1.62 -12.46
CA MET A 124 -9.74 0.60 -12.83
C MET A 124 -10.08 0.65 -14.32
N GLY A 125 -9.05 0.76 -15.18
CA GLY A 125 -9.21 0.76 -16.64
C GLY A 125 -9.54 2.12 -17.24
N ALA A 126 -9.08 3.19 -16.61
CA ALA A 126 -9.37 4.56 -17.01
C ALA A 126 -8.10 5.31 -17.42
N THR A 127 -8.22 6.26 -18.33
CA THR A 127 -7.11 7.16 -18.69
C THR A 127 -6.86 8.15 -17.55
N ILE A 128 -5.63 8.28 -17.09
CA ILE A 128 -5.23 9.33 -16.15
C ILE A 128 -5.12 10.65 -16.91
N PRO A 129 -5.87 11.69 -16.52
CA PRO A 129 -5.76 13.00 -17.15
C PRO A 129 -4.42 13.65 -16.77
N ARG A 130 -3.80 14.36 -17.72
CA ARG A 130 -2.57 15.12 -17.45
C ARG A 130 -2.72 16.09 -16.26
N ALA A 131 -3.86 16.77 -16.17
CA ALA A 131 -4.16 17.68 -15.06
C ALA A 131 -4.11 16.99 -13.69
N LEU A 132 -4.43 15.68 -13.61
CA LEU A 132 -4.28 14.93 -12.36
C LEU A 132 -2.80 14.69 -12.05
N VAL A 133 -1.99 14.33 -13.05
CA VAL A 133 -0.53 14.18 -12.90
C VAL A 133 0.10 15.48 -12.40
N ASP A 134 -0.26 16.62 -13.01
CA ASP A 134 0.25 17.94 -12.61
C ASP A 134 -0.15 18.30 -11.15
N VAL A 135 -1.38 17.99 -10.73
CA VAL A 135 -1.83 18.24 -9.36
C VAL A 135 -1.09 17.34 -8.35
N LEU A 136 -0.89 16.07 -8.71
CA LEU A 136 -0.16 15.12 -7.86
C LEU A 136 1.30 15.53 -7.70
N SER A 137 1.97 15.88 -8.81
CA SER A 137 3.38 16.28 -8.78
C SER A 137 3.59 17.59 -8.02
N LEU A 138 2.69 18.57 -8.18
CA LEU A 138 2.72 19.84 -7.45
C LEU A 138 2.71 19.67 -5.92
N HIS A 139 2.04 18.63 -5.42
CA HIS A 139 1.90 18.36 -3.98
C HIS A 139 2.74 17.17 -3.49
N SER A 140 3.77 16.77 -4.24
CA SER A 140 4.58 15.57 -3.93
C SER A 140 5.63 15.74 -2.82
N ALA A 141 5.95 16.99 -2.45
CA ALA A 141 7.08 17.33 -1.55
C ALA A 141 7.05 16.66 -0.18
N ASN A 142 5.87 16.33 0.35
CA ASN A 142 5.69 15.71 1.65
C ASN A 142 5.27 14.23 1.58
N TRP A 143 5.30 13.62 0.40
CA TRP A 143 4.96 12.21 0.25
C TRP A 143 6.05 11.35 0.91
N GLN A 144 5.63 10.43 1.78
CA GLN A 144 6.49 9.53 2.52
C GLN A 144 6.30 8.08 2.07
N ASP A 145 5.05 7.67 1.89
CA ASP A 145 4.67 6.33 1.49
C ASP A 145 3.77 6.42 0.26
N VAL A 146 4.12 5.74 -0.82
CA VAL A 146 3.40 5.84 -2.10
C VAL A 146 3.04 4.45 -2.62
N ASP A 147 1.77 4.22 -2.96
CA ASP A 147 1.25 2.99 -3.60
C ASP A 147 0.56 3.35 -4.92
N LEU A 148 1.16 2.96 -6.04
CA LEU A 148 0.61 3.18 -7.38
C LEU A 148 0.32 1.83 -8.04
N ALA A 149 -0.97 1.54 -8.23
CA ALA A 149 -1.45 0.38 -8.98
C ALA A 149 -2.10 0.84 -10.28
N LEU A 150 -1.29 0.96 -11.33
CA LEU A 150 -1.64 1.63 -12.58
C LEU A 150 -1.40 0.70 -13.78
N TRP A 151 -2.08 1.00 -14.90
CA TRP A 151 -1.73 0.36 -16.17
C TRP A 151 -0.37 0.88 -16.64
N PRO A 152 0.45 0.07 -17.34
CA PRO A 152 1.78 0.46 -17.78
C PRO A 152 1.86 1.79 -18.54
N ILE A 153 0.93 2.01 -19.46
CA ILE A 153 0.83 3.26 -20.23
C ILE A 153 0.57 4.47 -19.33
N GLU A 154 -0.13 4.29 -18.22
CA GLU A 154 -0.42 5.35 -17.26
C GLU A 154 0.75 5.60 -16.29
N LEU A 155 1.60 4.60 -16.02
CA LEU A 155 2.85 4.80 -15.28
C LEU A 155 3.83 5.67 -16.06
N MET A 156 3.93 5.48 -17.38
CA MET A 156 4.79 6.30 -18.23
C MET A 156 4.35 7.77 -18.25
N LYS A 157 3.05 8.02 -18.21
CA LYS A 157 2.50 9.39 -18.15
C LYS A 157 2.88 10.16 -16.88
N LEU A 158 3.35 9.49 -15.83
CA LEU A 158 3.90 10.20 -14.68
C LEU A 158 5.08 11.11 -15.09
N GLY A 159 5.83 10.70 -16.12
CA GLY A 159 6.93 11.48 -16.70
C GLY A 159 6.49 12.70 -17.51
N ASP A 160 5.22 12.79 -17.91
CA ASP A 160 4.68 13.87 -18.75
C ASP A 160 4.29 15.13 -17.96
N ALA A 161 4.58 15.16 -16.65
CA ALA A 161 4.36 16.31 -15.79
C ALA A 161 4.98 17.57 -16.41
N SER A 162 4.29 18.71 -16.30
CA SER A 162 4.81 19.98 -16.80
C SER A 162 6.14 20.36 -16.13
N SER A 163 7.02 21.08 -16.84
CA SER A 163 8.34 21.51 -16.31
C SER A 163 8.23 22.27 -14.98
N ASP A 164 7.14 23.01 -14.80
CA ASP A 164 6.86 23.82 -13.61
C ASP A 164 6.33 22.98 -12.42
N SER A 165 6.03 21.70 -12.65
CA SER A 165 5.50 20.74 -11.67
C SER A 165 6.33 19.45 -11.63
N ALA A 166 7.66 19.58 -11.68
CA ALA A 166 8.54 18.43 -11.52
C ALA A 166 8.31 17.76 -10.16
N TRP A 167 8.29 16.41 -10.16
CA TRP A 167 8.17 15.61 -8.95
C TRP A 167 9.27 15.95 -7.94
N GLN A 168 8.88 16.35 -6.73
CA GLN A 168 9.80 16.59 -5.61
C GLN A 168 9.52 15.58 -4.53
N LEU A 169 10.44 14.63 -4.33
CA LEU A 169 10.23 13.49 -3.44
C LEU A 169 11.26 13.43 -2.29
N PRO A 170 11.50 14.53 -1.54
CA PRO A 170 12.56 14.57 -0.53
C PRO A 170 12.25 13.72 0.71
N MET A 171 10.97 13.40 0.95
CA MET A 171 10.51 12.63 2.10
C MET A 171 10.13 11.19 1.77
N LEU A 172 10.19 10.79 0.50
CA LEU A 172 9.74 9.47 0.05
C LEU A 172 10.62 8.39 0.66
N ARG A 173 10.04 7.48 1.43
CA ARG A 173 10.71 6.36 2.12
C ARG A 173 10.28 5.01 1.61
N THR A 174 8.99 4.85 1.30
CA THR A 174 8.43 3.62 0.76
C THR A 174 7.71 3.87 -0.55
N LEU A 175 7.95 2.99 -1.52
CA LEU A 175 7.36 3.07 -2.85
C LEU A 175 6.87 1.68 -3.27
N ASP A 176 5.57 1.54 -3.50
CA ASP A 176 4.92 0.36 -4.07
C ASP A 176 4.46 0.71 -5.48
N LEU A 177 5.04 0.04 -6.48
CA LEU A 177 4.67 0.18 -7.89
C LEU A 177 4.14 -1.16 -8.39
N HIS A 178 2.89 -1.14 -8.83
CA HIS A 178 2.22 -2.29 -9.40
C HIS A 178 1.75 -1.96 -10.81
N ALA A 179 2.41 -2.57 -11.80
CA ALA A 179 1.89 -2.63 -13.16
C ALA A 179 0.76 -3.67 -13.21
N LEU A 180 -0.47 -3.21 -13.45
CA LEU A 180 -1.68 -4.06 -13.41
C LEU A 180 -1.67 -5.23 -14.40
N VAL A 181 -0.83 -5.14 -15.43
CA VAL A 181 -0.53 -6.20 -16.40
C VAL A 181 0.97 -6.23 -16.65
N SER A 182 1.52 -7.42 -16.93
CA SER A 182 2.93 -7.58 -17.28
C SER A 182 3.26 -6.86 -18.59
N THR A 183 4.41 -6.21 -18.65
CA THR A 183 4.80 -5.37 -19.79
C THR A 183 5.84 -6.05 -20.67
N GLU A 184 5.50 -6.39 -21.91
CA GLU A 184 6.50 -6.78 -22.92
C GLU A 184 7.16 -5.56 -23.59
N GLN A 185 6.73 -4.34 -23.23
CA GLN A 185 7.13 -3.08 -23.85
C GLN A 185 8.24 -2.35 -23.09
N ASP A 186 8.92 -1.43 -23.79
CA ASP A 186 9.87 -0.43 -23.26
C ASP A 186 9.17 0.57 -22.30
N VAL A 187 8.72 0.11 -21.14
CA VAL A 187 8.24 0.98 -20.08
C VAL A 187 9.44 1.60 -19.39
N SER A 188 9.46 2.92 -19.27
CA SER A 188 10.48 3.63 -18.50
C SER A 188 9.84 4.63 -17.55
N ILE A 189 10.10 4.47 -16.25
CA ILE A 189 9.55 5.27 -15.17
C ILE A 189 10.71 5.97 -14.46
N GLY A 190 10.95 7.23 -14.83
CA GLY A 190 12.09 8.03 -14.34
C GLY A 190 11.78 8.95 -13.15
N VAL A 191 10.51 9.15 -12.80
CA VAL A 191 10.08 10.20 -11.85
C VAL A 191 10.59 10.01 -10.42
N PHE A 192 10.96 8.77 -10.06
CA PHE A 192 11.44 8.39 -8.74
C PHE A 192 12.98 8.36 -8.63
N ALA A 193 13.69 8.75 -9.69
CA ALA A 193 15.16 8.71 -9.72
C ALA A 193 15.79 9.55 -8.60
N THR A 194 15.18 10.69 -8.25
CA THR A 194 15.66 11.60 -7.21
C THR A 194 14.79 11.50 -5.96
N ALA A 195 14.95 10.40 -5.21
CA ALA A 195 14.28 10.17 -3.93
C ALA A 195 15.32 9.82 -2.83
N PRO A 196 15.98 10.80 -2.21
CA PRO A 196 17.17 10.58 -1.36
C PRO A 196 16.89 9.80 -0.07
N GLN A 197 15.63 9.77 0.38
CA GLN A 197 15.21 9.04 1.58
C GLN A 197 14.59 7.67 1.29
N LEU A 198 14.51 7.24 0.02
CA LEU A 198 13.89 5.98 -0.34
C LEU A 198 14.68 4.80 0.27
N ARG A 199 13.99 3.91 0.98
CA ARG A 199 14.60 2.76 1.67
C ARG A 199 13.90 1.45 1.37
N SER A 200 12.59 1.48 1.14
CA SER A 200 11.78 0.30 0.88
C SER A 200 11.10 0.42 -0.46
N ILE A 201 11.16 -0.63 -1.26
CA ILE A 201 10.41 -0.73 -2.51
C ILE A 201 9.56 -1.99 -2.55
N ARG A 202 8.44 -1.91 -3.24
CA ARG A 202 7.66 -3.05 -3.70
C ARG A 202 7.43 -2.90 -5.20
N LEU A 203 7.84 -3.89 -5.97
CA LEU A 203 7.64 -3.93 -7.42
C LEU A 203 6.80 -5.15 -7.77
N LYS A 204 5.71 -4.94 -8.51
CA LYS A 204 4.87 -6.00 -9.04
C LYS A 204 4.77 -5.84 -10.55
N ASN A 205 5.15 -6.89 -11.29
CA ASN A 205 5.23 -6.89 -12.76
C ASN A 205 6.18 -5.82 -13.34
N LEU A 206 7.20 -5.40 -12.57
CA LEU A 206 8.22 -4.41 -12.94
C LEU A 206 9.60 -4.88 -12.45
N GLY A 207 10.66 -4.53 -13.17
CA GLY A 207 12.05 -4.82 -12.80
C GLY A 207 12.95 -3.58 -12.81
N PRO A 208 14.27 -3.78 -12.65
CA PRO A 208 15.25 -2.69 -12.64
C PRO A 208 15.39 -1.93 -13.95
N LEU A 209 15.02 -2.54 -15.08
CA LEU A 209 15.12 -1.94 -16.41
C LEU A 209 13.98 -0.93 -16.64
N GLU A 210 12.81 -1.18 -16.07
CA GLU A 210 11.63 -0.33 -16.29
C GLU A 210 11.55 0.87 -15.35
N VAL A 211 12.26 0.86 -14.21
CA VAL A 211 12.16 1.92 -13.19
C VAL A 211 13.53 2.46 -12.83
N THR A 212 13.71 3.78 -12.95
CA THR A 212 14.92 4.45 -12.46
C THR A 212 14.74 4.83 -11.00
N LEU A 213 15.52 4.20 -10.12
CA LEU A 213 15.51 4.43 -8.67
C LEU A 213 16.93 4.62 -8.14
N PRO A 214 17.10 5.26 -6.97
CA PRO A 214 18.36 5.24 -6.23
C PRO A 214 18.57 3.86 -5.57
N TRP A 215 18.87 2.83 -6.36
CA TRP A 215 18.93 1.42 -5.91
C TRP A 215 19.92 1.17 -4.77
N ALA A 216 21.08 1.85 -4.79
CA ALA A 216 22.18 1.62 -3.85
C ALA A 216 21.86 1.95 -2.37
N GLN A 217 20.81 2.72 -2.09
CA GLN A 217 20.39 3.09 -0.74
C GLN A 217 19.23 2.25 -0.19
N LEU A 218 18.70 1.31 -0.99
CA LEU A 218 17.57 0.48 -0.60
C LEU A 218 17.99 -0.58 0.42
N THR A 219 17.16 -0.75 1.44
CA THR A 219 17.38 -1.71 2.54
C THR A 219 16.30 -2.79 2.59
N ALA A 220 15.15 -2.54 1.98
CA ALA A 220 14.07 -3.51 1.86
C ALA A 220 13.51 -3.53 0.44
N CYS A 221 13.31 -4.72 -0.11
CA CYS A 221 12.74 -4.92 -1.43
C CYS A 221 11.71 -6.05 -1.36
N HIS A 222 10.55 -5.81 -1.94
CA HIS A 222 9.64 -6.88 -2.32
C HIS A 222 9.49 -6.88 -3.83
N SER A 223 9.72 -8.03 -4.46
CA SER A 223 9.49 -8.18 -5.90
C SER A 223 8.54 -9.34 -6.15
N CYS A 224 7.46 -9.04 -6.84
CA CYS A 224 6.57 -10.02 -7.45
C CYS A 224 7.00 -10.10 -8.94
N GLY A 225 8.08 -10.85 -9.17
CA GLY A 225 8.87 -10.85 -10.40
C GLY A 225 8.37 -11.86 -11.44
N ARG A 226 8.76 -11.63 -12.71
CA ARG A 226 8.36 -12.49 -13.83
C ARG A 226 9.37 -13.61 -14.10
N SER A 227 10.65 -13.36 -13.81
CA SER A 227 11.74 -14.28 -14.12
C SER A 227 12.86 -14.25 -13.09
N MET A 228 13.70 -15.29 -13.09
CA MET A 228 14.86 -15.42 -12.19
C MET A 228 15.94 -14.36 -12.45
N PRO A 229 16.30 -14.05 -13.72
CA PRO A 229 17.28 -13.00 -14.00
C PRO A 229 16.90 -11.64 -13.41
N GLU A 230 15.62 -11.23 -13.48
CA GLU A 230 15.16 -9.96 -12.88
C GLU A 230 15.36 -9.91 -11.36
N ALA A 231 15.10 -11.02 -10.66
CA ALA A 231 15.30 -11.11 -9.21
C ALA A 231 16.79 -10.99 -8.84
N LEU A 232 17.67 -11.59 -9.64
CA LEU A 232 19.12 -11.51 -9.45
C LEU A 232 19.66 -10.11 -9.80
N ASP A 233 19.14 -9.48 -10.85
CA ASP A 233 19.48 -8.11 -11.22
C ASP A 233 19.06 -7.11 -10.14
N LEU A 234 17.92 -7.33 -9.48
CA LEU A 234 17.50 -6.55 -8.30
C LEU A 234 18.47 -6.69 -7.14
N LEU A 235 18.91 -7.93 -6.83
CA LEU A 235 19.92 -8.17 -5.81
C LEU A 235 21.24 -7.47 -6.14
N ALA A 236 21.65 -7.50 -7.41
CA ALA A 236 22.86 -6.80 -7.88
C ALA A 236 22.73 -5.27 -7.76
N ALA A 237 21.56 -4.71 -8.06
CA ALA A 237 21.30 -3.28 -7.97
C ALA A 237 21.25 -2.76 -6.52
N CYS A 238 20.95 -3.64 -5.55
CA CYS A 238 20.75 -3.29 -4.14
C CYS A 238 21.84 -3.88 -3.21
N PRO A 239 23.07 -3.32 -3.19
CA PRO A 239 24.18 -3.86 -2.40
C PRO A 239 23.98 -3.78 -0.87
N ARG A 240 23.08 -2.91 -0.38
CA ARG A 240 22.79 -2.68 1.05
C ARG A 240 21.45 -3.29 1.49
N LEU A 241 20.94 -4.24 0.71
CA LEU A 241 19.65 -4.86 0.98
C LEU A 241 19.73 -5.71 2.25
N LEU A 242 18.86 -5.43 3.21
CA LEU A 242 18.77 -6.16 4.48
C LEU A 242 17.62 -7.18 4.45
N GLU A 243 16.53 -6.82 3.78
CA GLU A 243 15.34 -7.65 3.64
C GLU A 243 14.94 -7.78 2.18
N TYR A 244 14.77 -9.03 1.72
CA TYR A 244 14.25 -9.33 0.39
C TYR A 244 13.07 -10.30 0.48
N ASP A 245 11.95 -9.90 -0.10
CA ASP A 245 10.75 -10.71 -0.22
C ASP A 245 10.45 -10.97 -1.70
N LEU A 246 10.57 -12.22 -2.09
CA LEU A 246 10.52 -12.66 -3.48
C LEU A 246 9.30 -13.54 -3.70
N GLU A 247 8.41 -13.09 -4.57
CA GLU A 247 7.35 -13.90 -5.14
C GLU A 247 7.60 -14.02 -6.65
N MET A 248 7.57 -15.24 -7.20
CA MET A 248 7.76 -15.47 -8.64
C MET A 248 6.66 -16.36 -9.21
N PHE A 249 6.24 -16.04 -10.43
CA PHE A 249 5.22 -16.80 -11.16
C PHE A 249 5.80 -17.82 -12.15
N HIS A 250 7.01 -17.56 -12.68
CA HIS A 250 7.68 -18.44 -13.63
C HIS A 250 9.17 -18.61 -13.27
N ALA A 251 9.69 -19.82 -13.43
CA ALA A 251 11.11 -20.12 -13.28
C ALA A 251 11.69 -20.35 -14.69
N ASP A 252 12.39 -19.36 -15.22
CA ASP A 252 13.27 -19.56 -16.37
C ASP A 252 14.68 -19.83 -15.82
N VAL A 253 15.30 -20.94 -16.21
CA VAL A 253 16.56 -21.47 -15.64
C VAL A 253 17.79 -20.85 -16.31
N SER A 254 17.59 -19.81 -17.12
CA SER A 254 18.65 -19.12 -17.84
C SER A 254 19.43 -18.19 -16.92
N THR A 255 20.37 -18.70 -16.12
CA THR A 255 21.15 -17.88 -15.16
C THR A 255 22.61 -17.68 -15.58
N ARG A 256 23.12 -16.48 -15.30
CA ARG A 256 24.51 -16.06 -15.53
C ARG A 256 25.18 -15.79 -14.18
N GLY A 257 25.68 -16.83 -13.53
CA GLY A 257 26.59 -16.70 -12.38
C GLY A 257 25.93 -16.72 -10.99
N VAL A 258 26.75 -16.38 -10.00
CA VAL A 258 26.39 -16.38 -8.56
C VAL A 258 26.46 -14.95 -8.04
N TYR A 259 25.39 -14.51 -7.38
CA TYR A 259 25.21 -13.15 -6.89
C TYR A 259 25.46 -13.08 -5.39
N CYS A 260 26.28 -12.13 -4.94
CA CYS A 260 26.59 -11.96 -3.53
C CYS A 260 25.80 -10.79 -2.96
N SER A 261 25.03 -11.04 -1.90
CA SER A 261 24.36 -10.00 -1.11
C SER A 261 24.86 -10.09 0.33
N PRO A 262 25.95 -9.36 0.67
CA PRO A 262 26.67 -9.57 1.91
C PRO A 262 25.91 -9.06 3.15
N GLU A 263 25.00 -8.11 2.98
CA GLU A 263 24.23 -7.50 4.07
C GLU A 263 22.81 -8.07 4.21
N LEU A 264 22.41 -9.06 3.38
CA LEU A 264 21.06 -9.60 3.43
C LEU A 264 20.87 -10.45 4.69
N HIS A 265 19.98 -10.00 5.57
CA HIS A 265 19.66 -10.66 6.84
C HIS A 265 18.41 -11.52 6.75
N THR A 266 17.43 -11.09 5.96
CA THR A 266 16.15 -11.77 5.83
C THR A 266 15.82 -12.00 4.37
N LEU A 267 15.59 -13.27 4.03
CA LEU A 267 15.08 -13.69 2.73
C LEU A 267 13.74 -14.38 2.91
N ARG A 268 12.71 -13.90 2.22
CA ARG A 268 11.39 -14.51 2.18
C ARG A 268 11.10 -14.92 0.74
N ILE A 269 10.68 -16.16 0.55
CA ILE A 269 10.40 -16.71 -0.78
C ILE A 269 8.97 -17.25 -0.78
N GLY A 270 8.11 -16.61 -1.57
CA GLY A 270 6.82 -17.13 -1.98
C GLY A 270 6.99 -18.07 -3.18
N VAL A 271 6.72 -19.34 -2.96
CA VAL A 271 6.94 -20.42 -3.91
C VAL A 271 5.60 -20.81 -4.55
N ARG A 272 5.35 -20.29 -5.75
CA ARG A 272 4.29 -20.77 -6.65
C ARG A 272 4.84 -21.71 -7.74
N ALA A 273 6.15 -21.65 -7.99
CA ALA A 273 6.92 -22.42 -8.99
C ALA A 273 8.29 -22.84 -8.40
N LEU A 274 9.31 -23.15 -9.21
CA LEU A 274 10.69 -23.46 -8.78
C LEU A 274 11.48 -22.24 -8.25
N THR A 275 10.83 -21.29 -7.57
CA THR A 275 11.46 -20.05 -7.04
C THR A 275 12.65 -20.34 -6.12
N VAL A 276 12.62 -21.51 -5.44
CA VAL A 276 13.69 -21.97 -4.54
C VAL A 276 15.02 -22.18 -5.26
N VAL A 277 15.03 -22.35 -6.59
CA VAL A 277 16.27 -22.44 -7.41
C VAL A 277 17.12 -21.18 -7.31
N ILE A 278 16.56 -20.03 -6.91
CA ILE A 278 17.36 -18.82 -6.63
C ILE A 278 18.45 -19.09 -5.59
N LEU A 279 18.19 -20.02 -4.66
CA LEU A 279 19.12 -20.37 -3.60
C LEU A 279 20.42 -20.99 -4.14
N ASP A 280 20.46 -21.52 -5.36
CA ASP A 280 21.70 -22.00 -6.00
C ASP A 280 22.56 -20.87 -6.58
N HIS A 281 21.95 -19.70 -6.81
CA HIS A 281 22.56 -18.58 -7.50
C HIS A 281 22.95 -17.43 -6.57
N VAL A 282 22.90 -17.63 -5.27
CA VAL A 282 23.18 -16.57 -4.28
C VAL A 282 24.23 -16.96 -3.23
N LEU A 283 24.99 -15.98 -2.77
CA LEU A 283 25.87 -16.04 -1.61
C LEU A 283 25.35 -15.04 -0.58
N LEU A 284 24.88 -15.56 0.55
CA LEU A 284 24.16 -14.79 1.57
C LEU A 284 24.84 -14.95 2.95
N PRO A 285 26.09 -14.47 3.13
CA PRO A 285 26.88 -14.76 4.33
C PRO A 285 26.27 -14.24 5.63
N SER A 286 25.48 -13.16 5.57
CA SER A 286 24.83 -12.56 6.75
C SER A 286 23.39 -13.03 6.98
N LEU A 287 22.91 -14.03 6.23
CA LEU A 287 21.52 -14.49 6.33
C LEU A 287 21.23 -15.07 7.71
N ARG A 288 20.18 -14.54 8.35
CA ARG A 288 19.70 -14.97 9.68
C ARG A 288 18.29 -15.53 9.64
N ASN A 289 17.45 -15.00 8.76
CA ASN A 289 16.04 -15.35 8.69
C ASN A 289 15.71 -15.84 7.28
N LEU A 290 15.21 -17.06 7.17
CA LEU A 290 14.73 -17.62 5.92
C LEU A 290 13.28 -18.02 6.09
N ARG A 291 12.40 -17.48 5.23
CA ARG A 291 11.03 -17.94 5.09
C ARG A 291 10.84 -18.55 3.71
N VAL A 292 10.30 -19.77 3.65
CA VAL A 292 9.88 -20.43 2.42
C VAL A 292 8.41 -20.77 2.54
N ALA A 293 7.56 -20.14 1.72
CA ALA A 293 6.12 -20.36 1.73
C ALA A 293 5.67 -20.97 0.40
N TRP A 294 5.22 -22.22 0.42
CA TRP A 294 4.76 -22.96 -0.74
C TRP A 294 3.25 -22.82 -0.93
N THR A 295 2.85 -22.44 -2.14
CA THR A 295 1.46 -22.27 -2.54
C THR A 295 1.13 -22.96 -3.88
N GLY A 296 2.08 -23.73 -4.43
CA GLY A 296 1.94 -24.48 -5.68
C GLY A 296 1.43 -25.91 -5.49
N SER A 297 1.18 -26.62 -6.61
CA SER A 297 0.72 -28.01 -6.63
C SER A 297 1.78 -29.01 -7.11
N VAL A 298 3.04 -28.58 -7.30
CA VAL A 298 4.12 -29.45 -7.79
C VAL A 298 4.43 -30.49 -6.72
N GLN A 299 4.29 -31.77 -7.07
CA GLN A 299 4.38 -32.89 -6.13
C GLN A 299 5.82 -33.35 -5.85
N ASP A 300 6.81 -32.88 -6.63
CA ASP A 300 8.19 -33.36 -6.54
C ASP A 300 9.18 -32.19 -6.38
N TRP A 301 9.33 -31.71 -5.15
CA TRP A 301 10.41 -30.79 -4.79
C TRP A 301 11.04 -31.22 -3.48
N THR A 302 12.33 -30.91 -3.31
CA THR A 302 13.11 -31.30 -2.13
C THR A 302 13.89 -30.08 -1.67
N LEU A 303 13.45 -29.45 -0.58
CA LEU A 303 14.03 -28.21 -0.07
C LEU A 303 15.51 -28.38 0.27
N SER A 304 15.87 -29.53 0.85
CA SER A 304 17.24 -29.81 1.29
C SER A 304 18.23 -29.77 0.13
N LEU A 305 17.81 -30.08 -1.11
CA LEU A 305 18.65 -29.98 -2.30
C LEU A 305 19.11 -28.54 -2.59
N TYR A 306 18.39 -27.53 -2.11
CA TYR A 306 18.72 -26.12 -2.32
C TYR A 306 19.22 -25.44 -1.04
N LEU A 307 18.60 -25.76 0.09
CA LEU A 307 18.96 -25.18 1.38
C LEU A 307 20.34 -25.62 1.83
N VAL A 308 20.66 -26.92 1.75
CA VAL A 308 21.94 -27.44 2.25
C VAL A 308 23.13 -26.85 1.46
N PRO A 309 23.10 -26.79 0.11
CA PRO A 309 24.15 -26.10 -0.65
C PRO A 309 24.24 -24.61 -0.34
N LEU A 310 23.11 -23.91 -0.16
CA LEU A 310 23.12 -22.49 0.20
C LEU A 310 23.87 -22.24 1.52
N ILE A 311 23.54 -23.00 2.57
CA ILE A 311 24.17 -22.85 3.89
C ILE A 311 25.66 -23.17 3.80
N THR A 312 26.01 -24.25 3.11
CA THR A 312 27.41 -24.66 2.91
C THR A 312 28.20 -23.60 2.15
N ARG A 313 27.63 -23.06 1.08
CA ARG A 313 28.30 -22.10 0.19
C ARG A 313 28.37 -20.70 0.80
N SER A 314 27.36 -20.28 1.55
CA SER A 314 27.29 -18.96 2.18
C SER A 314 27.96 -18.90 3.55
N ALA A 315 28.17 -20.07 4.18
CA ALA A 315 28.65 -20.19 5.56
C ALA A 315 27.87 -19.31 6.57
N CYS A 316 26.57 -19.12 6.30
CA CYS A 316 25.71 -18.27 7.12
C CYS A 316 25.21 -19.00 8.37
N SER A 317 24.82 -18.24 9.38
CA SER A 317 24.30 -18.76 10.66
C SER A 317 22.81 -18.43 10.78
N LEU A 318 21.97 -19.32 10.25
CA LEU A 318 20.52 -19.14 10.25
C LEU A 318 19.96 -19.24 11.67
N GLN A 319 19.21 -18.24 12.10
CA GLN A 319 18.61 -18.13 13.44
C GLN A 319 17.12 -18.44 13.42
N LYS A 320 16.42 -18.04 12.35
CA LYS A 320 14.99 -18.27 12.17
C LYS A 320 14.73 -18.97 10.84
N LEU A 321 14.00 -20.07 10.91
CA LEU A 321 13.49 -20.80 9.75
C LEU A 321 11.97 -20.87 9.84
N GLU A 322 11.30 -20.30 8.86
CA GLU A 322 9.85 -20.38 8.73
C GLU A 322 9.49 -21.09 7.44
N LEU A 323 8.72 -22.17 7.58
CA LEU A 323 8.29 -22.99 6.48
C LEU A 323 6.77 -23.06 6.48
N SER A 324 6.15 -22.69 5.37
CA SER A 324 4.69 -22.73 5.22
C SER A 324 4.34 -23.57 4.00
N PHE A 325 3.54 -24.61 4.18
CA PHE A 325 3.27 -25.58 3.13
C PHE A 325 1.78 -25.94 3.07
N ALA A 326 1.28 -26.33 1.91
CA ALA A 326 0.04 -27.10 1.85
C ALA A 326 0.28 -28.51 2.42
N MET A 327 -0.76 -29.18 2.92
CA MET A 327 -0.62 -30.55 3.44
C MET A 327 0.05 -31.47 2.38
N ASP A 328 0.96 -32.32 2.84
CA ASP A 328 1.74 -33.30 2.04
C ASP A 328 2.83 -32.73 1.10
N SER A 329 3.21 -31.44 1.22
CA SER A 329 4.18 -30.84 0.27
C SER A 329 5.66 -31.13 0.57
N ILE A 330 6.01 -31.54 1.80
CA ILE A 330 7.40 -31.82 2.20
C ILE A 330 7.45 -33.17 2.91
N SER A 331 8.41 -34.02 2.55
CA SER A 331 8.61 -35.29 3.24
C SER A 331 9.31 -35.08 4.59
N ASP A 332 9.01 -35.94 5.57
CA ASP A 332 9.70 -35.91 6.88
C ASP A 332 11.23 -36.00 6.74
N ASN A 333 11.71 -36.82 5.80
CA ASN A 333 13.15 -36.96 5.53
C ASN A 333 13.76 -35.65 5.03
N ASP A 334 13.10 -34.98 4.09
CA ASP A 334 13.57 -33.69 3.55
C ASP A 334 13.60 -32.61 4.63
N LEU A 335 12.58 -32.55 5.49
CA LEU A 335 12.55 -31.63 6.62
C LEU A 335 13.68 -31.93 7.62
N ILE A 336 13.89 -33.20 7.97
CA ILE A 336 14.97 -33.61 8.87
C ILE A 336 16.33 -33.22 8.28
N ASP A 337 16.56 -33.43 6.99
CA ASP A 337 17.81 -33.08 6.33
C ASP A 337 18.03 -31.56 6.27
N CYS A 338 16.97 -30.77 6.06
CA CYS A 338 17.02 -29.32 6.21
C CYS A 338 17.48 -28.93 7.62
N LEU A 339 16.83 -29.45 8.66
CA LEU A 339 17.12 -29.10 10.06
C LEU A 339 18.53 -29.51 10.49
N ARG A 340 19.04 -30.65 10.01
CA ARG A 340 20.42 -31.08 10.24
C ARG A 340 21.45 -30.09 9.71
N ALA A 341 21.15 -29.43 8.59
CA ALA A 341 22.05 -28.45 7.98
C ALA A 341 22.02 -27.07 8.65
N VAL A 342 21.01 -26.78 9.48
CA VAL A 342 20.87 -25.48 10.17
C VAL A 342 20.81 -25.60 11.70
N PRO A 343 21.86 -26.15 12.36
CA PRO A 343 21.86 -26.39 13.80
C PRO A 343 21.79 -25.11 14.65
N THR A 344 22.02 -23.94 14.05
CA THR A 344 21.98 -22.62 14.69
C THR A 344 20.56 -22.05 14.83
N VAL A 345 19.55 -22.68 14.24
CA VAL A 345 18.17 -22.18 14.28
C VAL A 345 17.62 -22.27 15.70
N VAL A 346 17.13 -21.15 16.20
CA VAL A 346 16.52 -21.01 17.53
C VAL A 346 15.00 -20.80 17.46
N ASP A 347 14.49 -20.35 16.30
CA ASP A 347 13.07 -20.14 16.04
C ASP A 347 12.68 -20.91 14.77
N LEU A 348 11.93 -22.00 14.96
CA LEU A 348 11.38 -22.82 13.89
C LEU A 348 9.85 -22.66 13.91
N THR A 349 9.29 -22.21 12.79
CA THR A 349 7.84 -22.11 12.60
C THR A 349 7.43 -22.95 11.41
N LEU A 350 6.47 -23.86 11.60
CA LEU A 350 5.88 -24.71 10.56
C LEU A 350 4.39 -24.37 10.45
N HIS A 351 3.94 -24.02 9.25
CA HIS A 351 2.57 -23.59 8.95
C HIS A 351 1.87 -24.48 7.94
#